data_AF-A0A7S1FH50-F1
#
_entry.id   AF-A0A7S1FH50-F1
#
_cell.length_a   1.000
_cell.length_b   1.000
_cell.length_c   1.000
_cell.angle_alpha   90.00
_cell.angle_beta   90.00
_cell.angle_gamma   90.00
#
_symmetry.space_group_name_H-M   'P 1'
#
loop_
_entity.id
_entity.type
_entity.pdbx_description
1 polymer ?
#
loop_
_entity_poly.entity_id
_entity_poly.type
_entity_poly.pdbx_seq_one_letter_code
_entity_poly.pdbx_strand_id
1 'polypeptide(L)'
;MPFLRVAASVLAVVSLQPHALVLRRDLGRHEQDRPVSPVISMLKKILGELESEAAADEKIYKKLKCWCNTNDRETTSAIDNGNQLDTDLTSEIEEKTAASAKLSTEAKNLESDVASKQQSLDEAIALRKKQLASFTQEEKELLEAIGALKSAVTVLKKHHTDFVQMPHVAKAVQHVMQAHGRMLQGVLTEAQKQAVLSLTQTGSHEAYNPQSGEVFGILEQMLETFQANLKQVQGEEAKQQELFEALSANQEASIALDAETLNSKQNEEAATNEANAQAKQDLSDTEAKVASDENFLAAVRSKCKITDAEWEERQKTRDLEIAAVTKALEILSADDAHDTFARTFSASLLQESSTVSSTRAVAVKILTAASHRSQSPRMAALAGSAQLDSFTKVKQLIDQMVADLQKQKTDDIKHKDFCIEERQSLDSQTQENVQLQEDVNAQILSTKKTVADTKTVTGELTTEIKELNDNKNQAGVEREEENQQFRIELQDQHEAKSILTEAFNAL
;
A
#
# COMPACT_ATOMS: atom_id res chain seq x y z
N MET A 1 -23.82 -55.10 24.44
CA MET A 1 -23.77 -56.53 24.79
C MET A 1 -24.37 -56.69 26.20
N PRO A 2 -25.24 -57.67 26.45
CA PRO A 2 -25.82 -57.95 27.78
C PRO A 2 -25.11 -59.12 28.50
N PHE A 3 -25.63 -59.50 29.68
CA PHE A 3 -25.23 -60.61 30.57
C PHE A 3 -23.95 -60.33 31.42
N LEU A 4 -23.79 -60.83 32.66
CA LEU A 4 -24.40 -62.02 33.30
C LEU A 4 -25.06 -61.77 34.69
N ARG A 5 -25.87 -62.77 35.10
CA ARG A 5 -26.44 -62.97 36.45
C ARG A 5 -25.35 -63.48 37.44
N VAL A 6 -25.59 -63.61 38.74
CA VAL A 6 -26.21 -64.78 39.42
C VAL A 6 -26.61 -64.43 40.86
N ALA A 7 -27.65 -65.10 41.39
CA ALA A 7 -28.12 -65.00 42.78
C ALA A 7 -28.19 -66.38 43.46
N ALA A 8 -27.92 -66.44 44.77
CA ALA A 8 -28.33 -67.45 45.77
C ALA A 8 -27.84 -66.95 47.16
N SER A 9 -28.59 -66.90 48.28
CA SER A 9 -29.36 -67.95 49.01
C SER A 9 -28.40 -68.99 49.65
N VAL A 10 -28.48 -69.41 50.93
CA VAL A 10 -29.63 -69.76 51.82
C VAL A 10 -29.28 -69.67 53.34
N LEU A 11 -30.34 -69.50 54.15
CA LEU A 11 -30.56 -69.60 55.61
C LEU A 11 -29.61 -70.41 56.54
N ALA A 12 -29.40 -69.85 57.76
CA ALA A 12 -29.43 -70.50 59.09
C ALA A 12 -29.38 -69.43 60.23
N VAL A 13 -29.92 -69.58 61.46
CA VAL A 13 -31.14 -70.29 61.93
C VAL A 13 -31.65 -69.73 63.30
N VAL A 14 -32.97 -69.56 63.45
CA VAL A 14 -33.89 -69.84 64.62
C VAL A 14 -33.24 -70.06 66.02
N SER A 15 -33.58 -69.40 67.15
CA SER A 15 -34.89 -68.99 67.74
C SER A 15 -34.79 -68.03 68.97
N LEU A 16 -35.96 -67.68 69.56
CA LEU A 16 -36.25 -66.98 70.84
C LEU A 16 -36.29 -65.43 70.89
N GLN A 17 -37.52 -64.91 70.83
CA GLN A 17 -38.00 -63.70 71.53
C GLN A 17 -38.28 -64.01 73.02
N PRO A 18 -38.63 -63.03 73.89
CA PRO A 18 -38.41 -61.57 73.85
C PRO A 18 -37.66 -61.08 75.14
N HIS A 19 -37.83 -59.80 75.53
CA HIS A 19 -37.29 -59.11 76.73
C HIS A 19 -35.93 -58.37 76.61
N ALA A 20 -35.85 -57.38 75.72
CA ALA A 20 -34.90 -56.26 75.87
C ALA A 20 -35.40 -54.93 75.24
N LEU A 21 -36.72 -54.78 75.04
CA LEU A 21 -37.30 -53.64 74.32
C LEU A 21 -37.53 -52.39 75.20
N VAL A 22 -36.52 -51.98 75.98
CA VAL A 22 -36.58 -50.78 76.83
C VAL A 22 -35.33 -49.89 76.69
N LEU A 23 -34.13 -50.46 76.55
CA LEU A 23 -32.86 -49.72 76.65
C LEU A 23 -32.35 -49.03 75.36
N ARG A 24 -33.22 -48.82 74.36
CA ARG A 24 -32.81 -48.21 73.06
C ARG A 24 -33.62 -46.98 72.64
N ARG A 25 -34.47 -46.42 73.53
CA ARG A 25 -35.35 -45.29 73.20
C ARG A 25 -34.91 -43.92 73.72
N ASP A 26 -34.00 -43.86 74.69
CA ASP A 26 -33.58 -42.58 75.30
C ASP A 26 -32.38 -41.90 74.62
N LEU A 27 -31.54 -42.65 73.89
CA LEU A 27 -30.39 -42.07 73.18
C LEU A 27 -30.78 -41.23 71.95
N GLY A 28 -31.97 -41.46 71.37
CA GLY A 28 -32.41 -40.78 70.14
C GLY A 28 -33.25 -39.52 70.35
N ARG A 29 -33.57 -39.15 71.60
CA ARG A 29 -34.52 -38.06 71.90
C ARG A 29 -33.89 -36.83 72.56
N HIS A 30 -32.59 -36.88 72.82
CA HIS A 30 -31.89 -35.89 73.66
C HIS A 30 -31.03 -34.87 72.90
N GLU A 31 -31.00 -34.89 71.56
CA GLU A 31 -30.16 -34.01 70.74
C GLU A 31 -30.92 -32.79 70.18
N GLN A 32 -32.23 -32.91 69.96
CA GLN A 32 -33.08 -31.82 69.45
C GLN A 32 -33.53 -30.80 70.50
N ASP A 33 -33.35 -31.09 71.80
CA ASP A 33 -33.83 -30.26 72.91
C ASP A 33 -32.67 -29.77 73.82
N ARG A 34 -31.47 -29.58 73.24
CA ARG A 34 -30.31 -29.01 73.96
C ARG A 34 -30.19 -27.50 73.68
N PRO A 35 -29.88 -26.66 74.70
CA PRO A 35 -29.79 -25.20 74.55
C PRO A 35 -28.83 -24.70 73.46
N VAL A 36 -27.83 -25.49 73.09
CA VAL A 36 -26.74 -25.11 72.17
C VAL A 36 -26.90 -25.74 70.77
N SER A 37 -27.88 -26.63 70.56
CA SER A 37 -28.12 -27.25 69.25
C SER A 37 -28.33 -26.25 68.09
N PRO A 38 -29.00 -25.10 68.27
CA PRO A 38 -29.10 -24.08 67.21
C PRO A 38 -27.73 -23.50 66.80
N VAL A 39 -26.81 -23.30 67.74
CA VAL A 39 -25.46 -22.76 67.48
C VAL A 39 -24.60 -23.79 66.76
N ILE A 40 -24.67 -25.07 67.16
CA ILE A 40 -23.98 -26.17 66.48
C ILE A 40 -24.53 -26.34 65.05
N SER A 41 -25.85 -26.23 64.86
CA SER A 41 -26.46 -26.25 63.52
C SER A 41 -26.01 -25.06 62.66
N MET A 42 -25.85 -23.87 63.24
CA MET A 42 -25.35 -22.69 62.54
C MET A 42 -23.87 -22.86 62.14
N LEU A 43 -23.02 -23.34 63.05
CA LEU A 43 -21.60 -23.57 62.75
C LEU A 43 -21.39 -24.69 61.71
N LYS A 44 -22.18 -25.77 61.76
CA LYS A 44 -22.20 -26.81 60.71
C LYS A 44 -22.63 -26.24 59.34
N LYS A 45 -23.58 -25.29 59.32
CA LYS A 45 -23.99 -24.61 58.10
C LYS A 45 -22.89 -23.69 57.55
N ILE A 46 -22.24 -22.89 58.41
CA ILE A 46 -21.10 -22.03 58.03
C ILE A 46 -19.95 -22.88 57.47
N LEU A 47 -19.64 -24.02 58.10
CA LEU A 47 -18.61 -24.95 57.59
C LEU A 47 -18.93 -25.44 56.16
N GLY A 48 -20.17 -25.88 55.91
CA GLY A 48 -20.60 -26.29 54.57
C GLY A 48 -20.68 -25.15 53.56
N GLU A 49 -20.95 -23.93 54.00
CA GLU A 49 -20.89 -22.71 53.17
C GLU A 49 -19.43 -22.42 52.76
N LEU A 50 -18.48 -22.46 53.71
CA LEU A 50 -17.04 -22.29 53.43
C LEU A 50 -16.49 -23.36 52.47
N GLU A 51 -16.87 -24.63 52.65
CA GLU A 51 -16.48 -25.72 51.73
C GLU A 51 -17.07 -25.53 50.33
N SER A 52 -18.33 -25.09 50.23
CA SER A 52 -18.98 -24.79 48.96
C SER A 52 -18.34 -23.59 48.25
N GLU A 53 -17.99 -22.54 48.99
CA GLU A 53 -17.27 -21.38 48.48
C GLU A 53 -15.87 -21.75 48.00
N ALA A 54 -15.11 -22.57 48.73
CA ALA A 54 -13.81 -23.08 48.30
C ALA A 54 -13.91 -23.78 46.93
N ALA A 55 -14.90 -24.67 46.76
CA ALA A 55 -15.11 -25.41 45.52
C ALA A 55 -15.66 -24.56 44.36
N ALA A 56 -16.27 -23.41 44.64
CA ALA A 56 -16.69 -22.43 43.63
C ALA A 56 -15.50 -21.55 43.18
N ASP A 57 -14.73 -21.06 44.14
CA ASP A 57 -13.57 -20.18 43.97
C ASP A 57 -12.43 -20.90 43.22
N GLU A 58 -12.17 -22.17 43.55
CA GLU A 58 -11.18 -23.00 42.83
C GLU A 58 -11.54 -23.15 41.33
N LYS A 59 -12.82 -23.25 40.99
CA LYS A 59 -13.29 -23.31 39.59
C LYS A 59 -13.13 -21.98 38.88
N ILE A 60 -13.33 -20.86 39.57
CA ILE A 60 -13.12 -19.52 39.03
C ILE A 60 -11.61 -19.31 38.79
N TYR A 61 -10.77 -19.62 39.77
CA TYR A 61 -9.31 -19.54 39.63
C TYR A 61 -8.78 -20.41 38.48
N LYS A 62 -9.23 -21.66 38.34
CA LYS A 62 -8.85 -22.53 37.20
C LYS A 62 -9.20 -21.91 35.84
N LYS A 63 -10.37 -21.27 35.72
CA LYS A 63 -10.77 -20.56 34.48
C LYS A 63 -9.90 -19.33 34.23
N LEU A 64 -9.65 -18.53 35.27
CA LEU A 64 -8.84 -17.31 35.16
C LEU A 64 -7.36 -17.65 34.85
N LYS A 65 -6.82 -18.73 35.42
CA LYS A 65 -5.48 -19.23 35.11
C LYS A 65 -5.37 -19.75 33.68
N CYS A 66 -6.42 -20.39 33.16
CA CYS A 66 -6.51 -20.76 31.75
C CYS A 66 -6.50 -19.51 30.86
N TRP A 67 -7.34 -18.51 31.16
CA TRP A 67 -7.37 -17.23 30.46
C TRP A 67 -6.00 -16.53 30.47
N CYS A 68 -5.33 -16.48 31.61
CA CYS A 68 -3.97 -15.95 31.76
C CYS A 68 -2.98 -16.64 30.81
N ASN A 69 -2.90 -17.98 30.85
CA ASN A 69 -1.96 -18.73 30.03
C ASN A 69 -2.26 -18.61 28.52
N THR A 70 -3.55 -18.56 28.16
CA THR A 70 -3.98 -18.38 26.76
C THR A 70 -3.59 -17.00 26.24
N ASN A 71 -3.92 -15.92 26.96
CA ASN A 71 -3.62 -14.56 26.52
C ASN A 71 -2.10 -14.30 26.53
N ASP A 72 -1.36 -14.76 27.53
CA ASP A 72 0.10 -14.61 27.54
C ASP A 72 0.74 -15.26 26.30
N ARG A 73 0.34 -16.49 25.96
CA ARG A 73 0.82 -17.21 24.78
C ARG A 73 0.39 -16.55 23.47
N GLU A 74 -0.88 -16.19 23.33
CA GLU A 74 -1.44 -15.66 22.08
C GLU A 74 -0.95 -14.24 21.80
N THR A 75 -0.87 -13.37 22.81
CA THR A 75 -0.30 -12.04 22.66
C THR A 75 1.22 -12.09 22.47
N THR A 76 1.97 -12.97 23.17
CA THR A 76 3.41 -13.15 22.88
C THR A 76 3.62 -13.59 21.43
N SER A 77 2.82 -14.55 20.93
CA SER A 77 2.90 -14.98 19.53
C SER A 77 2.47 -13.88 18.54
N ALA A 78 1.55 -12.99 18.92
CA ALA A 78 1.15 -11.85 18.08
C ALA A 78 2.29 -10.83 17.97
N ILE A 79 2.98 -10.53 19.09
CA ILE A 79 4.17 -9.67 19.13
C ILE A 79 5.32 -10.29 18.32
N ASP A 80 5.61 -11.58 18.47
CA ASP A 80 6.66 -12.27 17.71
C ASP A 80 6.39 -12.22 16.19
N ASN A 81 5.13 -12.41 15.77
CA ASN A 81 4.72 -12.31 14.36
C ASN A 81 4.74 -10.85 13.86
N GLY A 82 4.38 -9.87 14.71
CA GLY A 82 4.45 -8.45 14.39
C GLY A 82 5.89 -7.98 14.15
N ASN A 83 6.81 -8.31 15.07
CA ASN A 83 8.24 -8.00 14.92
C ASN A 83 8.87 -8.65 13.67
N GLN A 84 8.41 -9.83 13.25
CA GLN A 84 8.81 -10.45 11.98
C GLN A 84 8.29 -9.63 10.80
N LEU A 85 7.00 -9.28 10.82
CA LEU A 85 6.39 -8.44 9.79
C LEU A 85 7.05 -7.05 9.68
N ASP A 86 7.41 -6.42 10.80
CA ASP A 86 8.16 -5.15 10.81
C ASP A 86 9.53 -5.29 10.11
N THR A 87 10.21 -6.41 10.33
CA THR A 87 11.50 -6.72 9.70
C THR A 87 11.35 -6.97 8.20
N ASP A 88 10.32 -7.71 7.79
CA ASP A 88 10.01 -8.00 6.40
C ASP A 88 9.59 -6.72 5.65
N LEU A 89 8.70 -5.91 6.24
CA LEU A 89 8.26 -4.62 5.69
C LEU A 89 9.40 -3.62 5.58
N THR A 90 10.28 -3.54 6.58
CA THR A 90 11.49 -2.70 6.50
C THR A 90 12.37 -3.10 5.32
N SER A 91 12.58 -4.41 5.12
CA SER A 91 13.36 -4.94 4.00
C SER A 91 12.71 -4.66 2.65
N GLU A 92 11.38 -4.81 2.56
CA GLU A 92 10.58 -4.49 1.37
C GLU A 92 10.60 -2.97 1.05
N ILE A 93 10.56 -2.11 2.06
CA ILE A 93 10.70 -0.65 1.89
C ILE A 93 12.08 -0.30 1.32
N GLU A 94 13.15 -0.90 1.82
CA GLU A 94 14.51 -0.71 1.27
C GLU A 94 14.60 -1.17 -0.19
N GLU A 95 14.09 -2.37 -0.51
CA GLU A 95 14.06 -2.92 -1.87
C GLU A 95 13.28 -2.00 -2.82
N LYS A 96 12.04 -1.63 -2.48
CA LYS A 96 11.22 -0.75 -3.33
C LYS A 96 11.82 0.64 -3.47
N THR A 97 12.49 1.17 -2.45
CA THR A 97 13.18 2.46 -2.52
C THR A 97 14.36 2.40 -3.50
N ALA A 98 15.15 1.32 -3.46
CA ALA A 98 16.23 1.09 -4.42
C ALA A 98 15.70 0.86 -5.85
N ALA A 99 14.62 0.08 -6.00
CA ALA A 99 13.98 -0.18 -7.28
C ALA A 99 13.41 1.10 -7.92
N SER A 100 12.72 1.95 -7.15
CA SER A 100 12.24 3.25 -7.62
C SER A 100 13.39 4.16 -8.05
N ALA A 101 14.46 4.28 -7.25
CA ALA A 101 15.62 5.11 -7.60
C ALA A 101 16.30 4.63 -8.90
N LYS A 102 16.37 3.31 -9.11
CA LYS A 102 16.86 2.70 -10.35
C LYS A 102 15.94 3.04 -11.53
N LEU A 103 14.64 2.80 -11.42
CA LEU A 103 13.65 3.10 -12.47
C LEU A 103 13.65 4.58 -12.85
N SER A 104 13.70 5.49 -11.87
CA SER A 104 13.80 6.93 -12.08
C SER A 104 15.05 7.34 -12.86
N THR A 105 16.17 6.63 -12.65
CA THR A 105 17.42 6.87 -13.37
C THR A 105 17.36 6.32 -14.79
N GLU A 106 16.81 5.11 -14.98
CA GLU A 106 16.61 4.51 -16.31
C GLU A 106 15.63 5.32 -17.16
N ALA A 107 14.56 5.85 -16.56
CA ALA A 107 13.59 6.73 -17.22
C ALA A 107 14.25 8.04 -17.68
N LYS A 108 15.03 8.72 -16.82
CA LYS A 108 15.76 9.95 -17.19
C LYS A 108 16.77 9.74 -18.32
N ASN A 109 17.45 8.58 -18.33
CA ASN A 109 18.36 8.23 -19.41
C ASN A 109 17.59 8.05 -20.73
N LEU A 110 16.49 7.30 -20.73
CA LEU A 110 15.64 7.13 -21.92
C LEU A 110 15.02 8.44 -22.41
N GLU A 111 14.59 9.32 -21.52
CA GLU A 111 14.08 10.66 -21.86
C GLU A 111 15.16 11.50 -22.58
N SER A 112 16.41 11.44 -22.09
CA SER A 112 17.57 12.07 -22.76
C SER A 112 17.91 11.42 -24.11
N ASP A 113 17.81 10.10 -24.22
CA ASP A 113 18.07 9.37 -25.47
C ASP A 113 17.00 9.66 -26.53
N VAL A 114 15.72 9.71 -26.15
CA VAL A 114 14.59 10.13 -27.01
C VAL A 114 14.81 11.56 -27.52
N ALA A 115 15.15 12.50 -26.62
CA ALA A 115 15.41 13.89 -27.00
C ALA A 115 16.60 14.02 -27.98
N SER A 116 17.69 13.29 -27.73
CA SER A 116 18.88 13.23 -28.59
C SER A 116 18.57 12.63 -29.97
N LYS A 117 17.77 11.55 -30.00
CA LYS A 117 17.33 10.91 -31.26
C LYS A 117 16.39 11.80 -32.06
N GLN A 118 15.48 12.52 -31.41
CA GLN A 118 14.60 13.50 -32.06
C GLN A 118 15.40 14.67 -32.65
N GLN A 119 16.34 15.26 -31.88
CA GLN A 119 17.22 16.31 -32.40
C GLN A 119 18.00 15.82 -33.64
N SER A 120 18.54 14.61 -33.59
CA SER A 120 19.27 14.01 -34.73
C SER A 120 18.38 13.84 -35.97
N LEU A 121 17.11 13.49 -35.78
CA LEU A 121 16.11 13.39 -36.86
C LEU A 121 15.78 14.77 -37.43
N ASP A 122 15.55 15.78 -36.59
CA ASP A 122 15.25 17.15 -37.01
C ASP A 122 16.42 17.78 -37.79
N GLU A 123 17.66 17.54 -37.35
CA GLU A 123 18.88 17.96 -38.06
C GLU A 123 19.02 17.26 -39.43
N ALA A 124 18.72 15.96 -39.51
CA ALA A 124 18.71 15.21 -40.77
C ALA A 124 17.63 15.74 -41.73
N ILE A 125 16.41 16.01 -41.25
CA ILE A 125 15.32 16.62 -42.03
C ILE A 125 15.72 18.01 -42.54
N ALA A 126 16.35 18.83 -41.71
CA ALA A 126 16.82 20.16 -42.10
C ALA A 126 17.93 20.09 -43.18
N LEU A 127 18.86 19.14 -43.05
CA LEU A 127 19.90 18.89 -44.06
C LEU A 127 19.29 18.40 -45.37
N ARG A 128 18.36 17.43 -45.33
CA ARG A 128 17.69 16.90 -46.53
C ARG A 128 16.94 17.98 -47.30
N LYS A 129 16.19 18.85 -46.60
CA LYS A 129 15.53 20.02 -47.22
C LYS A 129 16.52 20.94 -47.96
N LYS A 130 17.71 21.16 -47.41
CA LYS A 130 18.78 21.96 -48.04
C LYS A 130 19.42 21.25 -49.25
N GLN A 131 19.58 19.93 -49.18
CA GLN A 131 20.09 19.12 -50.28
C GLN A 131 19.11 19.11 -51.45
N LEU A 132 17.82 18.84 -51.20
CA LEU A 132 16.76 18.86 -52.21
C LEU A 132 16.62 20.25 -52.88
N ALA A 133 16.76 21.34 -52.12
CA ALA A 133 16.78 22.70 -52.67
C ALA A 133 18.00 22.96 -53.59
N SER A 134 19.16 22.40 -53.26
CA SER A 134 20.35 22.47 -54.14
C SER A 134 20.16 21.61 -55.40
N PHE A 135 19.67 20.38 -55.25
CA PHE A 135 19.40 19.45 -56.34
C PHE A 135 18.39 20.02 -57.34
N THR A 136 17.24 20.53 -56.87
CA THR A 136 16.20 21.09 -57.75
C THR A 136 16.67 22.32 -58.53
N GLN A 137 17.59 23.11 -57.96
CA GLN A 137 18.25 24.21 -58.68
C GLN A 137 19.25 23.69 -59.73
N GLU A 138 20.10 22.72 -59.39
CA GLU A 138 21.08 22.13 -60.32
C GLU A 138 20.39 21.36 -61.47
N GLU A 139 19.34 20.59 -61.17
CA GLU A 139 18.51 19.90 -62.16
C GLU A 139 17.89 20.89 -63.15
N LYS A 140 17.35 22.01 -62.64
CA LYS A 140 16.79 23.07 -63.48
C LYS A 140 17.84 23.67 -64.40
N GLU A 141 19.00 24.04 -63.88
CA GLU A 141 20.10 24.61 -64.68
C GLU A 141 20.60 23.62 -65.75
N LEU A 142 20.70 22.33 -65.41
CA LEU A 142 21.03 21.27 -66.36
C LEU A 142 19.97 21.11 -67.46
N LEU A 143 18.68 21.15 -67.11
CA LEU A 143 17.58 21.06 -68.08
C LEU A 143 17.55 22.26 -69.02
N GLU A 144 17.74 23.48 -68.51
CA GLU A 144 17.84 24.71 -69.32
C GLU A 144 19.03 24.66 -70.28
N ALA A 145 20.20 24.18 -69.81
CA ALA A 145 21.38 23.99 -70.65
C ALA A 145 21.20 22.91 -71.73
N ILE A 146 20.57 21.77 -71.39
CA ILE A 146 20.21 20.72 -72.36
C ILE A 146 19.23 21.26 -73.41
N GLY A 147 18.25 22.07 -73.02
CA GLY A 147 17.32 22.74 -73.93
C GLY A 147 18.06 23.64 -74.92
N ALA A 148 18.93 24.52 -74.43
CA ALA A 148 19.75 25.40 -75.25
C ALA A 148 20.65 24.62 -76.24
N LEU A 149 21.33 23.56 -75.77
CA LEU A 149 22.19 22.72 -76.60
C LEU A 149 21.38 21.93 -77.65
N LYS A 150 20.21 21.37 -77.31
CA LYS A 150 19.30 20.72 -78.28
C LYS A 150 18.87 21.69 -79.38
N SER A 151 18.49 22.91 -79.01
CA SER A 151 18.11 23.96 -79.98
C SER A 151 19.28 24.29 -80.91
N ALA A 152 20.49 24.46 -80.35
CA ALA A 152 21.70 24.76 -81.13
C ALA A 152 22.07 23.65 -82.12
N VAL A 153 22.12 22.40 -81.65
CA VAL A 153 22.37 21.20 -82.49
C VAL A 153 21.31 21.07 -83.59
N THR A 154 20.03 21.33 -83.27
CA THR A 154 18.93 21.26 -84.25
C THR A 154 19.02 22.34 -85.34
N VAL A 155 19.37 23.58 -84.97
CA VAL A 155 19.59 24.67 -85.93
C VAL A 155 20.78 24.36 -86.83
N LEU A 156 21.93 23.97 -86.27
CA LEU A 156 23.13 23.65 -87.05
C LEU A 156 22.93 22.45 -88.00
N LYS A 157 22.10 21.47 -87.62
CA LYS A 157 21.76 20.31 -88.46
C LYS A 157 20.86 20.65 -89.65
N LYS A 158 20.00 21.67 -89.55
CA LYS A 158 19.09 22.10 -90.62
C LYS A 158 19.68 23.23 -91.47
N HIS A 159 20.41 24.15 -90.84
CA HIS A 159 20.91 25.39 -91.42
C HIS A 159 22.38 25.59 -91.03
N HIS A 160 23.28 24.91 -91.73
CA HIS A 160 24.73 24.99 -91.46
C HIS A 160 25.27 26.43 -91.46
N THR A 161 24.68 27.35 -92.23
CA THR A 161 25.10 28.76 -92.38
C THR A 161 24.39 29.76 -91.47
N ASP A 162 23.19 29.45 -90.96
CA ASP A 162 22.27 30.50 -90.46
C ASP A 162 22.25 30.62 -88.92
N PHE A 163 23.07 29.83 -88.21
CA PHE A 163 23.18 29.87 -86.74
C PHE A 163 23.47 31.27 -86.18
N VAL A 164 24.28 32.06 -86.88
CA VAL A 164 24.61 33.46 -86.50
C VAL A 164 23.41 34.40 -86.65
N GLN A 165 22.42 34.05 -87.50
CA GLN A 165 21.18 34.84 -87.69
C GLN A 165 20.13 34.56 -86.60
N MET A 166 20.38 33.62 -85.69
CA MET A 166 19.52 33.27 -84.55
C MET A 166 20.13 33.77 -83.23
N PRO A 167 20.10 35.09 -82.94
CA PRO A 167 20.81 35.70 -81.81
C PRO A 167 20.36 35.16 -80.43
N HIS A 168 19.15 34.59 -80.34
CA HIS A 168 18.65 33.94 -79.14
C HIS A 168 19.41 32.63 -78.83
N VAL A 169 19.66 31.81 -79.86
CA VAL A 169 20.35 30.51 -79.73
C VAL A 169 21.85 30.72 -79.48
N ALA A 170 22.46 31.66 -80.19
CA ALA A 170 23.87 32.02 -79.97
C ALA A 170 24.12 32.51 -78.53
N LYS A 171 23.26 33.39 -78.00
CA LYS A 171 23.33 33.84 -76.59
C LYS A 171 23.09 32.72 -75.59
N ALA A 172 22.18 31.78 -75.87
CA ALA A 172 21.92 30.65 -74.98
C ALA A 172 23.14 29.71 -74.89
N VAL A 173 23.79 29.39 -76.02
CA VAL A 173 25.05 28.61 -76.02
C VAL A 173 26.17 29.36 -75.28
N GLN A 174 26.32 30.67 -75.52
CA GLN A 174 27.30 31.49 -74.83
C GLN A 174 27.07 31.50 -73.30
N HIS A 175 25.81 31.55 -72.86
CA HIS A 175 25.44 31.46 -71.45
C HIS A 175 25.79 30.09 -70.86
N VAL A 176 25.47 28.98 -71.55
CA VAL A 176 25.83 27.62 -71.12
C VAL A 176 27.35 27.47 -70.96
N MET A 177 28.13 28.01 -71.91
CA MET A 177 29.60 27.99 -71.83
C MET A 177 30.17 28.75 -70.63
N GLN A 178 29.52 29.85 -70.23
CA GLN A 178 29.95 30.68 -69.09
C GLN A 178 29.50 30.11 -67.75
N ALA A 179 28.23 29.70 -67.63
CA ALA A 179 27.65 29.17 -66.41
C ALA A 179 28.26 27.82 -66.00
N HIS A 180 28.46 26.91 -66.95
CA HIS A 180 28.88 25.54 -66.68
C HIS A 180 30.36 25.27 -67.00
N GLY A 181 31.22 26.29 -66.95
CA GLY A 181 32.64 26.19 -67.32
C GLY A 181 33.43 25.09 -66.59
N ARG A 182 33.03 24.74 -65.36
CA ARG A 182 33.55 23.59 -64.58
C ARG A 182 33.15 22.24 -65.17
N MET A 183 31.88 22.09 -65.56
CA MET A 183 31.36 20.83 -66.11
C MET A 183 31.91 20.54 -67.51
N LEU A 184 32.36 21.59 -68.21
CA LEU A 184 33.06 21.54 -69.49
C LEU A 184 34.59 21.37 -69.35
N GLN A 185 35.12 21.24 -68.13
CA GLN A 185 36.55 21.15 -67.87
C GLN A 185 37.03 19.70 -68.02
N GLY A 186 37.89 19.44 -69.01
CA GLY A 186 38.31 18.08 -69.40
C GLY A 186 37.44 17.43 -70.48
N VAL A 187 36.23 17.93 -70.71
CA VAL A 187 35.35 17.53 -71.83
C VAL A 187 35.74 18.28 -73.11
N LEU A 188 36.04 19.57 -72.98
CA LEU A 188 36.48 20.43 -74.08
C LEU A 188 37.91 20.93 -73.85
N THR A 189 38.73 20.88 -74.90
CA THR A 189 40.02 21.59 -74.96
C THR A 189 39.80 23.09 -75.08
N GLU A 190 40.81 23.89 -74.72
CA GLU A 190 40.72 25.36 -74.82
C GLU A 190 40.48 25.82 -76.27
N ALA A 191 41.08 25.14 -77.26
CA ALA A 191 40.83 25.43 -78.67
C ALA A 191 39.36 25.21 -79.07
N GLN A 192 38.73 24.13 -78.61
CA GLN A 192 37.31 23.86 -78.84
C GLN A 192 36.40 24.90 -78.15
N LYS A 193 36.76 25.34 -76.93
CA LYS A 193 36.03 26.42 -76.24
C LYS A 193 36.07 27.73 -77.02
N GLN A 194 37.25 28.12 -77.52
CA GLN A 194 37.39 29.32 -78.35
C GLN A 194 36.63 29.21 -79.68
N ALA A 195 36.56 28.01 -80.29
CA ALA A 195 35.80 27.77 -81.53
C ALA A 195 34.28 27.91 -81.37
N VAL A 196 33.72 27.48 -80.23
CA VAL A 196 32.28 27.68 -79.94
C VAL A 196 32.02 29.15 -79.58
N LEU A 197 32.90 29.79 -78.80
CA LEU A 197 32.76 31.20 -78.42
C LEU A 197 32.84 32.13 -79.65
N SER A 198 33.75 31.89 -80.59
CA SER A 198 33.87 32.70 -81.82
C SER A 198 32.64 32.57 -82.72
N LEU A 199 32.00 31.39 -82.78
CA LEU A 199 30.73 31.20 -83.51
C LEU A 199 29.56 31.97 -82.87
N THR A 200 29.59 32.17 -81.54
CA THR A 200 28.52 32.89 -80.81
C THR A 200 28.70 34.42 -80.72
N GLN A 201 29.89 34.95 -81.06
CA GLN A 201 30.15 36.39 -81.05
C GLN A 201 29.51 37.10 -82.26
N THR A 202 28.30 37.62 -82.05
CA THR A 202 27.58 38.43 -83.04
C THR A 202 28.28 39.77 -83.28
N GLY A 203 29.06 39.88 -84.37
CA GLY A 203 29.68 41.14 -84.81
C GLY A 203 30.68 41.03 -85.97
N SER A 204 31.31 39.86 -86.17
CA SER A 204 32.38 39.68 -87.16
C SER A 204 31.86 39.14 -88.50
N HIS A 205 31.54 40.02 -89.43
CA HIS A 205 31.19 39.67 -90.83
C HIS A 205 32.44 39.29 -91.67
N GLU A 206 33.25 38.35 -91.19
CA GLU A 206 34.28 37.69 -92.02
C GLU A 206 33.86 36.24 -92.34
N ALA A 207 34.32 35.74 -93.48
CA ALA A 207 33.66 34.65 -94.19
C ALA A 207 33.54 33.35 -93.37
N TYR A 208 32.33 32.79 -93.39
CA TYR A 208 31.99 31.46 -92.87
C TYR A 208 32.95 30.39 -93.44
N ASN A 209 33.87 29.94 -92.60
CA ASN A 209 34.86 28.89 -92.88
C ASN A 209 34.24 27.51 -92.53
N PRO A 210 34.62 26.38 -93.16
CA PRO A 210 33.87 25.11 -93.05
C PRO A 210 34.07 24.33 -91.73
N GLN A 211 34.27 25.02 -90.60
CA GLN A 211 34.34 24.44 -89.25
C GLN A 211 32.98 24.19 -88.59
N SER A 212 31.85 24.45 -89.27
CA SER A 212 30.52 24.22 -88.70
C SER A 212 30.25 22.74 -88.35
N GLY A 213 30.89 21.79 -89.04
CA GLY A 213 30.85 20.36 -88.68
C GLY A 213 31.65 20.04 -87.41
N GLU A 214 32.75 20.75 -87.15
CA GLU A 214 33.55 20.61 -85.93
C GLU A 214 32.80 21.17 -84.72
N VAL A 215 32.21 22.37 -84.86
CA VAL A 215 31.39 22.99 -83.81
C VAL A 215 30.09 22.22 -83.56
N PHE A 216 29.48 21.64 -84.60
CA PHE A 216 28.36 20.71 -84.44
C PHE A 216 28.75 19.52 -83.55
N GLY A 217 29.87 18.83 -83.85
CA GLY A 217 30.35 17.70 -83.05
C GLY A 217 30.70 18.09 -81.61
N ILE A 218 31.25 19.28 -81.40
CA ILE A 218 31.51 19.84 -80.05
C ILE A 218 30.18 20.02 -79.28
N LEU A 219 29.16 20.62 -79.90
CA LEU A 219 27.86 20.85 -79.26
C LEU A 219 27.08 19.55 -79.04
N GLU A 220 27.24 18.55 -79.90
CA GLU A 220 26.69 17.20 -79.72
C GLU A 220 27.37 16.49 -78.53
N GLN A 221 28.71 16.53 -78.44
CA GLN A 221 29.46 16.02 -77.28
C GLN A 221 29.10 16.74 -75.96
N MET A 222 28.92 18.07 -76.00
CA MET A 222 28.41 18.83 -74.84
C MET A 222 27.00 18.35 -74.45
N LEU A 223 26.11 18.17 -75.43
CA LEU A 223 24.74 17.73 -75.20
C LEU A 223 24.68 16.33 -74.57
N GLU A 224 25.48 15.38 -75.06
CA GLU A 224 25.62 14.04 -74.48
C GLU A 224 26.15 14.11 -73.04
N THR A 225 27.18 14.93 -72.80
CA THR A 225 27.77 15.13 -71.47
C THR A 225 26.75 15.66 -70.46
N PHE A 226 25.97 16.68 -70.82
CA PHE A 226 24.96 17.24 -69.92
C PHE A 226 23.80 16.25 -69.68
N GLN A 227 23.39 15.49 -70.69
CA GLN A 227 22.39 14.43 -70.51
C GLN A 227 22.90 13.29 -69.61
N ALA A 228 24.18 12.95 -69.67
CA ALA A 228 24.80 11.99 -68.78
C ALA A 228 24.86 12.52 -67.33
N ASN A 229 25.29 13.77 -67.15
CA ASN A 229 25.33 14.42 -65.83
C ASN A 229 23.94 14.56 -65.20
N LEU A 230 22.91 14.95 -65.97
CA LEU A 230 21.53 15.00 -65.48
C LEU A 230 21.07 13.63 -64.98
N LYS A 231 21.30 12.56 -65.76
CA LYS A 231 20.97 11.19 -65.34
C LYS A 231 21.75 10.74 -64.11
N GLN A 232 23.01 11.15 -63.98
CA GLN A 232 23.84 10.87 -62.81
C GLN A 232 23.28 11.59 -61.57
N VAL A 233 23.03 12.89 -61.65
CA VAL A 233 22.52 13.73 -60.55
C VAL A 233 21.13 13.25 -60.11
N GLN A 234 20.23 12.95 -61.04
CA GLN A 234 18.93 12.31 -60.73
C GLN A 234 19.08 10.93 -60.08
N GLY A 235 20.02 10.10 -60.55
CA GLY A 235 20.29 8.77 -60.01
C GLY A 235 21.03 8.77 -58.67
N GLU A 236 21.74 9.85 -58.33
CA GLU A 236 22.35 10.08 -57.02
C GLU A 236 21.30 10.60 -56.03
N GLU A 237 20.45 11.55 -56.43
CA GLU A 237 19.35 12.06 -55.61
C GLU A 237 18.34 10.96 -55.24
N ALA A 238 17.96 10.09 -56.18
CA ALA A 238 17.08 8.96 -55.90
C ALA A 238 17.64 8.04 -54.79
N LYS A 239 18.96 7.81 -54.78
CA LYS A 239 19.63 7.03 -53.72
C LYS A 239 19.72 7.79 -52.40
N GLN A 240 19.96 9.11 -52.43
CA GLN A 240 19.95 9.92 -51.22
C GLN A 240 18.56 9.98 -50.58
N GLN A 241 17.50 10.02 -51.39
CA GLN A 241 16.12 9.93 -50.92
C GLN A 241 15.83 8.56 -50.28
N GLU A 242 16.15 7.45 -50.95
CA GLU A 242 15.97 6.09 -50.40
C GLU A 242 16.72 5.90 -49.07
N LEU A 243 17.98 6.36 -49.00
CA LEU A 243 18.79 6.31 -47.78
C LEU A 243 18.21 7.21 -46.66
N PHE A 244 17.68 8.38 -47.00
CA PHE A 244 17.06 9.30 -46.05
C PHE A 244 15.72 8.77 -45.51
N GLU A 245 14.87 8.20 -46.36
CA GLU A 245 13.62 7.55 -45.98
C GLU A 245 13.90 6.36 -45.05
N ALA A 246 14.85 5.49 -45.42
CA ALA A 246 15.26 4.37 -44.59
C ALA A 246 15.85 4.82 -43.24
N LEU A 247 16.68 5.86 -43.21
CA LEU A 247 17.23 6.41 -41.96
C LEU A 247 16.12 6.99 -41.08
N SER A 248 15.22 7.79 -41.66
CA SER A 248 14.14 8.46 -40.92
C SER A 248 13.17 7.44 -40.34
N ALA A 249 12.73 6.46 -41.12
CA ALA A 249 11.82 5.41 -40.66
C ALA A 249 12.44 4.55 -39.53
N ASN A 250 13.74 4.22 -39.61
CA ASN A 250 14.43 3.50 -38.53
C ASN A 250 14.56 4.36 -37.26
N GLN A 251 14.83 5.66 -37.42
CA GLN A 251 14.97 6.59 -36.30
C GLN A 251 13.63 6.85 -35.61
N GLU A 252 12.55 7.10 -36.36
CA GLU A 252 11.19 7.22 -35.86
C GLU A 252 10.73 5.96 -35.14
N ALA A 253 10.99 4.77 -35.71
CA ALA A 253 10.69 3.50 -35.05
C ALA A 253 11.48 3.32 -33.74
N SER A 254 12.76 3.72 -33.69
CA SER A 254 13.52 3.68 -32.44
C SER A 254 12.98 4.67 -31.41
N ILE A 255 12.61 5.88 -31.80
CA ILE A 255 12.03 6.90 -30.91
C ILE A 255 10.72 6.39 -30.31
N ALA A 256 9.86 5.77 -31.12
CA ALA A 256 8.60 5.19 -30.67
C ALA A 256 8.81 4.06 -29.64
N LEU A 257 9.76 3.14 -29.90
CA LEU A 257 10.10 2.05 -28.99
C LEU A 257 10.70 2.54 -27.66
N ASP A 258 11.58 3.55 -27.71
CA ASP A 258 12.16 4.13 -26.50
C ASP A 258 11.11 4.90 -25.69
N ALA A 259 10.19 5.60 -26.35
CA ALA A 259 9.08 6.30 -25.70
C ALA A 259 8.06 5.34 -25.06
N GLU A 260 7.76 4.20 -25.69
CA GLU A 260 6.94 3.13 -25.10
C GLU A 260 7.66 2.52 -23.87
N THR A 261 8.96 2.26 -23.99
CA THR A 261 9.78 1.74 -22.88
C THR A 261 9.86 2.73 -21.71
N LEU A 262 10.00 4.03 -22.00
CA LEU A 262 9.97 5.11 -21.02
C LEU A 262 8.62 5.14 -20.28
N ASN A 263 7.51 5.05 -21.00
CA ASN A 263 6.17 5.00 -20.42
C ASN A 263 5.99 3.77 -19.50
N SER A 264 6.43 2.58 -19.94
CA SER A 264 6.43 1.37 -19.10
C SER A 264 7.19 1.59 -17.80
N LYS A 265 8.42 2.12 -17.88
CA LYS A 265 9.26 2.37 -16.70
C LYS A 265 8.68 3.42 -15.76
N GLN A 266 8.05 4.47 -16.28
CA GLN A 266 7.35 5.47 -15.45
C GLN A 266 6.13 4.86 -14.74
N ASN A 267 5.38 3.97 -15.39
CA ASN A 267 4.28 3.23 -14.75
C ASN A 267 4.80 2.24 -13.68
N GLU A 268 5.91 1.54 -13.96
CA GLU A 268 6.59 0.66 -13.00
C GLU A 268 7.13 1.46 -11.79
N GLU A 269 7.70 2.66 -12.00
CA GLU A 269 8.16 3.57 -10.95
C GLU A 269 6.98 4.04 -10.08
N ALA A 270 5.86 4.43 -10.70
CA ALA A 270 4.66 4.85 -10.00
C ALA A 270 4.07 3.72 -9.14
N ALA A 271 3.91 2.51 -9.70
CA ALA A 271 3.42 1.34 -8.97
C ALA A 271 4.38 0.92 -7.83
N THR A 272 5.69 1.02 -8.05
CA THR A 272 6.71 0.76 -7.01
C THR A 272 6.61 1.78 -5.88
N ASN A 273 6.37 3.05 -6.19
CA ASN A 273 6.19 4.11 -5.21
C ASN A 273 4.88 3.99 -4.42
N GLU A 274 3.78 3.61 -5.07
CA GLU A 274 2.50 3.30 -4.41
C GLU A 274 2.68 2.14 -3.41
N ALA A 275 3.30 1.04 -3.83
CA ALA A 275 3.57 -0.10 -2.96
C ALA A 275 4.58 0.21 -1.84
N ASN A 276 5.49 1.17 -2.03
CA ASN A 276 6.42 1.66 -0.99
C ASN A 276 5.69 2.53 0.04
N ALA A 277 4.75 3.36 -0.40
CA ALA A 277 3.88 4.12 0.49
C ALA A 277 2.98 3.19 1.33
N GLN A 278 2.40 2.16 0.72
CA GLN A 278 1.60 1.16 1.44
C GLN A 278 2.44 0.41 2.47
N ALA A 279 3.62 -0.12 2.11
CA ALA A 279 4.49 -0.83 3.05
C ALA A 279 4.92 0.05 4.25
N LYS A 280 5.12 1.36 4.04
CA LYS A 280 5.39 2.33 5.12
C LYS A 280 4.19 2.56 6.05
N GLN A 281 2.97 2.56 5.51
CA GLN A 281 1.77 2.61 6.33
C GLN A 281 1.60 1.31 7.11
N ASP A 282 1.73 0.15 6.46
CA ASP A 282 1.61 -1.17 7.08
C ASP A 282 2.65 -1.35 8.20
N LEU A 283 3.86 -0.80 8.05
CA LEU A 283 4.88 -0.77 9.09
C LEU A 283 4.43 0.07 10.29
N SER A 284 3.96 1.30 10.06
CA SER A 284 3.47 2.18 11.13
C SER A 284 2.27 1.58 11.88
N ASP A 285 1.37 0.89 11.17
CA ASP A 285 0.20 0.22 11.75
C ASP A 285 0.62 -1.04 12.53
N THR A 286 1.68 -1.74 12.08
CA THR A 286 2.23 -2.93 12.76
C THR A 286 3.01 -2.53 14.03
N GLU A 287 3.90 -1.53 13.96
CA GLU A 287 4.59 -0.97 15.13
C GLU A 287 3.60 -0.52 16.22
N ALA A 288 2.53 0.21 15.83
CA ALA A 288 1.49 0.65 16.75
C ALA A 288 0.73 -0.53 17.39
N LYS A 289 0.48 -1.59 16.63
CA LYS A 289 -0.16 -2.81 17.11
C LYS A 289 0.75 -3.60 18.06
N VAL A 290 2.04 -3.78 17.73
CA VAL A 290 3.03 -4.42 18.59
C VAL A 290 3.11 -3.68 19.93
N ALA A 291 3.20 -2.35 19.92
CA ALA A 291 3.21 -1.54 21.14
C ALA A 291 1.90 -1.70 21.96
N SER A 292 0.74 -1.81 21.32
CA SER A 292 -0.53 -2.11 22.01
C SER A 292 -0.52 -3.51 22.64
N ASP A 293 -0.06 -4.52 21.91
CA ASP A 293 0.00 -5.91 22.38
C ASP A 293 1.03 -6.08 23.52
N GLU A 294 2.16 -5.39 23.48
CA GLU A 294 3.13 -5.35 24.60
C GLU A 294 2.51 -4.78 25.89
N ASN A 295 1.78 -3.67 25.77
CA ASN A 295 1.07 -3.07 26.90
C ASN A 295 -0.03 -3.99 27.45
N PHE A 296 -0.79 -4.66 26.57
CA PHE A 296 -1.78 -5.66 26.96
C PHE A 296 -1.12 -6.86 27.67
N LEU A 297 -0.02 -7.39 27.13
CA LEU A 297 0.73 -8.50 27.74
C LEU A 297 1.26 -8.15 29.13
N ALA A 298 1.77 -6.93 29.32
CA ALA A 298 2.18 -6.43 30.63
C ALA A 298 1.00 -6.34 31.62
N ALA A 299 -0.15 -5.84 31.17
CA ALA A 299 -1.37 -5.77 31.97
C ALA A 299 -1.91 -7.16 32.35
N VAL A 300 -1.93 -8.11 31.41
CA VAL A 300 -2.28 -9.53 31.63
C VAL A 300 -1.35 -10.13 32.69
N ARG A 301 -0.02 -10.07 32.48
CA ARG A 301 0.97 -10.62 33.41
C ARG A 301 0.84 -10.04 34.82
N SER A 302 0.60 -8.73 34.94
CA SER A 302 0.35 -8.05 36.22
C SER A 302 -0.92 -8.58 36.90
N LYS A 303 -2.05 -8.59 36.18
CA LYS A 303 -3.35 -9.06 36.71
C LYS A 303 -3.32 -10.52 37.14
N CYS A 304 -2.65 -11.37 36.37
CA CYS A 304 -2.47 -12.79 36.68
C CYS A 304 -1.61 -13.00 37.92
N LYS A 305 -0.53 -12.23 38.09
CA LYS A 305 0.31 -12.25 39.32
C LYS A 305 -0.45 -11.80 40.57
N ILE A 306 -1.27 -10.75 40.47
CA ILE A 306 -2.13 -10.27 41.56
C ILE A 306 -3.17 -11.35 41.92
N THR A 307 -3.85 -11.90 40.92
CA THR A 307 -4.84 -12.99 41.08
C THR A 307 -4.24 -14.21 41.79
N ASP A 308 -3.04 -14.64 41.40
CA ASP A 308 -2.36 -15.78 42.03
C ASP A 308 -2.12 -15.52 43.53
N ALA A 309 -1.67 -14.32 43.89
CA ALA A 309 -1.41 -13.94 45.28
C ALA A 309 -2.71 -13.83 46.11
N GLU A 310 -3.75 -13.18 45.57
CA GLU A 310 -5.07 -13.08 46.21
C GLU A 310 -5.73 -14.45 46.39
N TRP A 311 -5.52 -15.39 45.47
CA TRP A 311 -6.00 -16.77 45.62
C TRP A 311 -5.24 -17.53 46.72
N GLU A 312 -3.92 -17.36 46.82
CA GLU A 312 -3.12 -17.97 47.89
C GLU A 312 -3.50 -17.42 49.28
N GLU A 313 -3.73 -16.11 49.40
CA GLU A 313 -4.17 -15.47 50.65
C GLU A 313 -5.59 -15.89 51.03
N ARG A 314 -6.52 -15.95 50.07
CA ARG A 314 -7.91 -16.40 50.33
C ARG A 314 -7.97 -17.88 50.72
N GLN A 315 -7.16 -18.76 50.13
CA GLN A 315 -7.07 -20.16 50.60
C GLN A 315 -6.55 -20.25 52.03
N LYS A 316 -5.42 -19.60 52.35
CA LYS A 316 -4.87 -19.58 53.72
C LYS A 316 -5.87 -19.06 54.75
N THR A 317 -6.59 -18.00 54.42
CA THR A 317 -7.61 -17.40 55.31
C THR A 317 -8.79 -18.36 55.50
N ARG A 318 -9.30 -18.94 54.43
CA ARG A 318 -10.42 -19.91 54.47
C ARG A 318 -10.04 -21.19 55.22
N ASP A 319 -8.80 -21.68 55.10
CA ASP A 319 -8.30 -22.83 55.87
C ASP A 319 -8.26 -22.53 57.37
N LEU A 320 -7.83 -21.32 57.76
CA LEU A 320 -7.85 -20.87 59.16
C LEU A 320 -9.28 -20.72 59.70
N GLU A 321 -10.23 -20.24 58.89
CA GLU A 321 -11.65 -20.16 59.24
C GLU A 321 -12.27 -21.55 59.41
N ILE A 322 -12.04 -22.47 58.46
CA ILE A 322 -12.48 -23.87 58.54
C ILE A 322 -11.91 -24.54 59.81
N ALA A 323 -10.62 -24.35 60.10
CA ALA A 323 -10.01 -24.89 61.31
C ALA A 323 -10.60 -24.27 62.60
N ALA A 324 -10.89 -22.97 62.61
CA ALA A 324 -11.50 -22.28 63.75
C ALA A 324 -12.95 -22.72 63.99
N VAL A 325 -13.76 -22.84 62.92
CA VAL A 325 -15.15 -23.32 62.99
C VAL A 325 -15.21 -24.78 63.39
N THR A 326 -14.32 -25.63 62.86
CA THR A 326 -14.21 -27.05 63.24
C THR A 326 -13.86 -27.20 64.71
N LYS A 327 -12.86 -26.44 65.21
CA LYS A 327 -12.49 -26.45 66.62
C LYS A 327 -13.58 -25.88 67.54
N ALA A 328 -14.33 -24.89 67.09
CA ALA A 328 -15.50 -24.38 67.82
C ALA A 328 -16.62 -25.43 67.88
N LEU A 329 -16.85 -26.18 66.80
CA LEU A 329 -17.76 -27.33 66.78
C LEU A 329 -17.32 -28.40 67.78
N GLU A 330 -16.06 -28.86 67.73
CA GLU A 330 -15.49 -29.85 68.66
C GLU A 330 -15.74 -29.46 70.13
N ILE A 331 -15.42 -28.22 70.50
CA ILE A 331 -15.59 -27.70 71.87
C ILE A 331 -17.07 -27.66 72.28
N LEU A 332 -17.96 -27.24 71.39
CA LEU A 332 -19.39 -27.13 71.68
C LEU A 332 -20.14 -28.47 71.62
N SER A 333 -19.58 -29.47 70.92
CA SER A 333 -20.11 -30.84 70.83
C SER A 333 -19.51 -31.82 71.85
N ALA A 334 -18.54 -31.38 72.66
CA ALA A 334 -17.95 -32.22 73.69
C ALA A 334 -18.98 -32.53 74.81
N ASP A 335 -19.01 -33.78 75.28
CA ASP A 335 -19.99 -34.21 76.30
C ASP A 335 -19.87 -33.39 77.60
N ASP A 336 -18.65 -33.07 78.06
CA ASP A 336 -18.41 -32.19 79.22
C ASP A 336 -19.03 -30.78 79.05
N ALA A 337 -19.02 -30.25 77.83
CA ALA A 337 -19.64 -28.97 77.51
C ALA A 337 -21.17 -29.13 77.50
N HIS A 338 -21.69 -30.19 76.88
CA HIS A 338 -23.11 -30.51 76.89
C HIS A 338 -23.68 -30.68 78.29
N ASP A 339 -23.01 -31.41 79.18
CA ASP A 339 -23.41 -31.59 80.58
C ASP A 339 -23.36 -30.28 81.36
N THR A 340 -22.36 -29.43 81.09
CA THR A 340 -22.27 -28.09 81.68
C THR A 340 -23.44 -27.20 81.25
N PHE A 341 -23.81 -27.20 79.96
CA PHE A 341 -24.97 -26.46 79.47
C PHE A 341 -26.29 -27.06 79.97
N ALA A 342 -26.44 -28.39 79.95
CA ALA A 342 -27.62 -29.07 80.48
C ALA A 342 -27.84 -28.72 81.95
N ARG A 343 -26.82 -28.80 82.81
CA ARG A 343 -26.90 -28.41 84.22
C ARG A 343 -27.25 -26.93 84.43
N THR A 344 -26.82 -26.05 83.52
CA THR A 344 -27.05 -24.60 83.63
C THR A 344 -28.45 -24.18 83.15
N PHE A 345 -29.05 -24.91 82.21
CA PHE A 345 -30.30 -24.52 81.53
C PHE A 345 -31.48 -25.49 81.72
N SER A 346 -31.30 -26.70 82.25
CA SER A 346 -32.40 -27.65 82.55
C SER A 346 -33.23 -27.27 83.78
N ALA A 347 -32.81 -26.28 84.56
CA ALA A 347 -33.59 -25.69 85.64
C ALA A 347 -34.67 -24.75 85.07
N SER A 348 -35.81 -25.32 84.66
CA SER A 348 -36.94 -24.52 84.21
C SER A 348 -37.61 -23.77 85.38
N LEU A 349 -37.55 -22.44 85.31
CA LEU A 349 -38.47 -21.47 85.91
C LEU A 349 -38.82 -21.63 87.42
N LEU A 350 -38.00 -21.01 88.29
CA LEU A 350 -38.54 -20.23 89.41
C LEU A 350 -38.02 -18.79 89.36
N GLN A 351 -38.86 -17.93 88.78
CA GLN A 351 -39.29 -16.67 89.37
C GLN A 351 -38.23 -15.86 90.16
N GLU A 352 -37.35 -15.15 89.46
CA GLU A 352 -36.90 -13.85 89.95
C GLU A 352 -36.57 -12.87 88.81
N SER A 353 -37.49 -11.95 88.56
CA SER A 353 -37.18 -10.70 87.86
C SER A 353 -36.18 -9.90 88.70
N SER A 354 -35.11 -9.39 88.08
CA SER A 354 -34.18 -8.34 88.58
C SER A 354 -32.83 -8.71 89.27
N THR A 355 -32.14 -9.80 88.91
CA THR A 355 -30.80 -10.12 89.50
C THR A 355 -29.61 -10.32 88.54
N VAL A 356 -29.66 -9.87 87.27
CA VAL A 356 -28.48 -9.89 86.36
C VAL A 356 -27.33 -8.97 86.84
N SER A 357 -27.61 -8.00 87.71
CA SER A 357 -26.60 -7.09 88.27
C SER A 357 -25.77 -7.74 89.40
N SER A 358 -26.38 -8.59 90.24
CA SER A 358 -25.73 -9.07 91.48
C SER A 358 -24.71 -10.17 91.24
N THR A 359 -24.99 -11.13 90.37
CA THR A 359 -24.07 -12.25 90.06
C THR A 359 -22.80 -11.78 89.35
N ARG A 360 -22.92 -10.84 88.40
CA ARG A 360 -21.77 -10.21 87.71
C ARG A 360 -20.90 -9.41 88.67
N ALA A 361 -21.50 -8.63 89.57
CA ALA A 361 -20.78 -7.87 90.60
C ALA A 361 -20.04 -8.80 91.58
N VAL A 362 -20.65 -9.91 91.99
CA VAL A 362 -20.02 -10.93 92.84
C VAL A 362 -18.85 -11.62 92.12
N ALA A 363 -19.02 -12.01 90.85
CA ALA A 363 -17.95 -12.63 90.06
C ALA A 363 -16.74 -11.70 89.88
N VAL A 364 -16.96 -10.43 89.50
CA VAL A 364 -15.89 -9.42 89.40
C VAL A 364 -15.20 -9.23 90.75
N LYS A 365 -15.94 -9.13 91.86
CA LYS A 365 -15.37 -8.97 93.21
C LYS A 365 -14.48 -10.15 93.63
N ILE A 366 -14.89 -11.39 93.31
CA ILE A 366 -14.11 -12.61 93.59
C ILE A 366 -12.84 -12.65 92.74
N LEU A 367 -12.94 -12.37 91.43
CA LEU A 367 -11.80 -12.37 90.51
C LEU A 367 -10.77 -11.29 90.87
N THR A 368 -11.22 -10.08 91.24
CA THR A 368 -10.34 -8.99 91.69
C THR A 368 -9.63 -9.36 93.01
N ALA A 369 -10.35 -9.93 93.99
CA ALA A 369 -9.75 -10.38 95.25
C ALA A 369 -8.73 -11.52 95.03
N ALA A 370 -9.03 -12.48 94.15
CA ALA A 370 -8.12 -13.55 93.76
C ALA A 370 -6.88 -13.01 93.03
N SER A 371 -7.04 -11.99 92.18
CA SER A 371 -5.94 -11.32 91.49
C SER A 371 -4.98 -10.63 92.47
N HIS A 372 -5.49 -9.86 93.44
CA HIS A 372 -4.64 -9.20 94.44
C HIS A 372 -3.89 -10.21 95.34
N ARG A 373 -4.51 -11.36 95.65
CA ARG A 373 -3.88 -12.41 96.47
C ARG A 373 -2.84 -13.25 95.72
N SER A 374 -2.93 -13.33 94.40
CA SER A 374 -2.05 -14.17 93.54
C SER A 374 -1.06 -13.39 92.69
N GLN A 375 -1.18 -12.06 92.62
CA GLN A 375 -0.41 -11.17 91.74
C GLN A 375 -0.43 -11.56 90.25
N SER A 376 -1.48 -12.27 89.80
CA SER A 376 -1.60 -12.73 88.41
C SER A 376 -2.22 -11.66 87.49
N PRO A 377 -1.49 -11.10 86.50
CA PRO A 377 -2.02 -10.09 85.59
C PRO A 377 -3.13 -10.63 84.67
N ARG A 378 -3.17 -11.94 84.40
CA ARG A 378 -4.26 -12.58 83.65
C ARG A 378 -5.59 -12.55 84.43
N MET A 379 -5.55 -12.71 85.76
CA MET A 379 -6.75 -12.64 86.59
C MET A 379 -7.26 -11.19 86.73
N ALA A 380 -6.36 -10.20 86.77
CA ALA A 380 -6.73 -8.79 86.70
C ALA A 380 -7.42 -8.44 85.38
N ALA A 381 -6.86 -8.90 84.24
CA ALA A 381 -7.44 -8.68 82.92
C ALA A 381 -8.82 -9.34 82.76
N LEU A 382 -9.02 -10.54 83.34
CA LEU A 382 -10.30 -11.24 83.31
C LEU A 382 -11.38 -10.57 84.19
N ALA A 383 -10.99 -10.00 85.33
CA ALA A 383 -11.90 -9.18 86.14
C ALA A 383 -12.33 -7.91 85.39
N GLY A 384 -11.39 -7.24 84.70
CA GLY A 384 -11.67 -6.06 83.87
C GLY A 384 -12.53 -6.35 82.64
N SER A 385 -12.33 -7.48 81.96
CA SER A 385 -13.16 -7.87 80.81
C SER A 385 -14.57 -8.33 81.23
N ALA A 386 -14.72 -8.93 82.41
CA ALA A 386 -16.05 -9.24 82.97
C ALA A 386 -16.84 -7.97 83.35
N GLN A 387 -16.15 -6.86 83.64
CA GLN A 387 -16.73 -5.58 84.01
C GLN A 387 -17.13 -4.70 82.81
N LEU A 388 -16.49 -4.88 81.65
CA LEU A 388 -16.78 -4.12 80.42
C LEU A 388 -17.75 -4.89 79.52
N ASP A 389 -18.68 -4.17 78.90
CA ASP A 389 -19.69 -4.76 78.02
C ASP A 389 -19.06 -5.25 76.69
N SER A 390 -19.14 -6.55 76.43
CA SER A 390 -18.30 -7.26 75.44
C SER A 390 -18.68 -7.02 73.98
N PHE A 391 -19.59 -6.09 73.70
CA PHE A 391 -19.98 -5.69 72.34
C PHE A 391 -19.40 -4.35 71.87
N THR A 392 -18.81 -3.51 72.74
CA THR A 392 -18.32 -2.18 72.32
C THR A 392 -17.19 -2.25 71.30
N LYS A 393 -16.25 -3.20 71.46
CA LYS A 393 -15.14 -3.39 70.52
C LYS A 393 -15.59 -4.03 69.21
N VAL A 394 -16.58 -4.93 69.28
CA VAL A 394 -17.20 -5.56 68.10
C VAL A 394 -17.99 -4.53 67.29
N LYS A 395 -18.76 -3.64 67.95
CA LYS A 395 -19.44 -2.53 67.29
C LYS A 395 -18.46 -1.60 66.59
N GLN A 396 -17.36 -1.19 67.26
CA GLN A 396 -16.31 -0.39 66.61
C GLN A 396 -15.71 -1.07 65.35
N LEU A 397 -15.50 -2.38 65.38
CA LEU A 397 -15.00 -3.12 64.20
C LEU A 397 -16.05 -3.25 63.10
N ILE A 398 -17.33 -3.40 63.43
CA ILE A 398 -18.44 -3.37 62.46
C ILE A 398 -18.58 -1.97 61.86
N ASP A 399 -18.50 -0.91 62.66
CA ASP A 399 -18.57 0.48 62.19
C ASP A 399 -17.39 0.81 61.26
N GLN A 400 -16.17 0.32 61.57
CA GLN A 400 -15.01 0.41 60.68
C GLN A 400 -15.21 -0.38 59.38
N MET A 401 -15.66 -1.64 59.46
CA MET A 401 -15.93 -2.46 58.28
C MET A 401 -17.02 -1.85 57.38
N VAL A 402 -18.07 -1.24 57.97
CA VAL A 402 -19.10 -0.50 57.22
C VAL A 402 -18.53 0.75 56.57
N ALA A 403 -17.64 1.49 57.24
CA ALA A 403 -16.96 2.65 56.66
C ALA A 403 -16.01 2.26 55.51
N ASP A 404 -15.26 1.17 55.66
CA ASP A 404 -14.35 0.64 54.63
C ASP A 404 -15.14 0.09 53.43
N LEU A 405 -16.26 -0.61 53.64
CA LEU A 405 -17.17 -1.04 52.57
C LEU A 405 -17.84 0.14 51.85
N GLN A 406 -18.19 1.21 52.57
CA GLN A 406 -18.69 2.45 51.96
C GLN A 406 -17.60 3.15 51.13
N LYS A 407 -16.35 3.15 51.61
CA LYS A 407 -15.20 3.71 50.87
C LYS A 407 -14.90 2.90 49.61
N GLN A 408 -14.78 1.58 49.72
CA GLN A 408 -14.61 0.66 48.57
C GLN A 408 -15.71 0.87 47.54
N LYS A 409 -16.98 0.88 47.95
CA LYS A 409 -18.11 1.17 47.05
C LYS A 409 -17.97 2.53 46.34
N THR A 410 -17.44 3.55 47.02
CA THR A 410 -17.26 4.88 46.43
C THR A 410 -16.11 4.90 45.42
N ASP A 411 -15.03 4.16 45.69
CA ASP A 411 -13.87 4.07 44.79
C ASP A 411 -14.16 3.12 43.59
N ASP A 412 -14.92 2.05 43.79
CA ASP A 412 -15.47 1.20 42.72
C ASP A 412 -16.40 1.99 41.78
N ILE A 413 -17.25 2.87 42.33
CA ILE A 413 -18.10 3.75 41.51
C ILE A 413 -17.23 4.68 40.66
N LYS A 414 -16.22 5.35 41.24
CA LYS A 414 -15.28 6.19 40.46
C LYS A 414 -14.56 5.40 39.37
N HIS A 415 -14.10 4.19 39.68
CA HIS A 415 -13.41 3.36 38.69
C HIS A 415 -14.34 2.89 37.57
N LYS A 416 -15.59 2.54 37.90
CA LYS A 416 -16.63 2.22 36.91
C LYS A 416 -16.98 3.42 36.04
N ASP A 417 -17.05 4.62 36.62
CA ASP A 417 -17.36 5.85 35.89
C ASP A 417 -16.20 6.25 34.96
N PHE A 418 -14.94 6.18 35.44
CA PHE A 418 -13.73 6.31 34.60
C PHE A 418 -13.72 5.31 33.43
N CYS A 419 -13.98 4.03 33.67
CA CYS A 419 -14.06 3.01 32.62
C CYS A 419 -15.22 3.23 31.63
N ILE A 420 -16.25 3.99 32.00
CA ILE A 420 -17.33 4.38 31.09
C ILE A 420 -16.92 5.60 30.26
N GLU A 421 -16.28 6.61 30.87
CA GLU A 421 -15.79 7.81 30.18
C GLU A 421 -14.70 7.46 29.15
N GLU A 422 -13.68 6.68 29.53
CA GLU A 422 -12.64 6.19 28.60
C GLU A 422 -13.23 5.37 27.46
N ARG A 423 -14.19 4.50 27.75
CA ARG A 423 -14.84 3.70 26.70
C ARG A 423 -15.69 4.57 25.76
N GLN A 424 -16.37 5.60 26.26
CA GLN A 424 -17.09 6.56 25.42
C GLN A 424 -16.13 7.41 24.56
N SER A 425 -14.98 7.80 25.11
CA SER A 425 -13.90 8.47 24.37
C SER A 425 -13.37 7.58 23.23
N LEU A 426 -13.09 6.30 23.52
CA LEU A 426 -12.61 5.32 22.55
C LEU A 426 -13.67 4.97 21.49
N ASP A 427 -14.94 4.79 21.88
CA ASP A 427 -16.05 4.59 20.95
C ASP A 427 -16.21 5.81 20.00
N SER A 428 -16.02 7.05 20.50
CA SER A 428 -16.05 8.28 19.69
C SER A 428 -14.88 8.34 18.69
N GLN A 429 -13.65 8.12 19.16
CA GLN A 429 -12.46 8.09 18.28
C GLN A 429 -12.56 6.98 17.22
N THR A 430 -13.16 5.83 17.58
CA THR A 430 -13.41 4.74 16.63
C THR A 430 -14.41 5.16 15.55
N GLN A 431 -15.48 5.89 15.90
CA GLN A 431 -16.42 6.42 14.92
C GLN A 431 -15.79 7.49 14.01
N GLU A 432 -14.97 8.39 14.56
CA GLU A 432 -14.23 9.40 13.79
C GLU A 432 -13.26 8.73 12.80
N ASN A 433 -12.51 7.72 13.23
CA ASN A 433 -11.59 6.97 12.37
C ASN A 433 -12.34 6.17 11.28
N VAL A 434 -13.50 5.59 11.59
CA VAL A 434 -14.35 4.91 10.58
C VAL A 434 -14.89 5.92 9.55
N GLN A 435 -15.35 7.09 9.97
CA GLN A 435 -15.78 8.14 9.04
C GLN A 435 -14.62 8.63 8.17
N LEU A 436 -13.43 8.82 8.75
CA LEU A 436 -12.23 9.19 8.00
C LEU A 436 -11.85 8.12 6.98
N GLN A 437 -11.97 6.83 7.34
CA GLN A 437 -11.74 5.71 6.44
C GLN A 437 -12.76 5.68 5.28
N GLU A 438 -14.05 5.97 5.53
CA GLU A 438 -15.07 6.08 4.49
C GLU A 438 -14.79 7.26 3.54
N ASP A 439 -14.44 8.43 4.06
CA ASP A 439 -14.08 9.63 3.28
C ASP A 439 -12.83 9.40 2.41
N VAL A 440 -11.78 8.80 2.97
CA VAL A 440 -10.56 8.45 2.23
C VAL A 440 -10.88 7.44 1.12
N ASN A 441 -11.70 6.41 1.39
CA ASN A 441 -12.15 5.48 0.35
C ASN A 441 -12.96 6.18 -0.76
N ALA A 442 -13.83 7.13 -0.41
CA ALA A 442 -14.56 7.93 -1.40
C ALA A 442 -13.62 8.79 -2.27
N GLN A 443 -12.59 9.39 -1.67
CA GLN A 443 -11.55 10.13 -2.40
C GLN A 443 -10.71 9.23 -3.31
N ILE A 444 -10.35 8.02 -2.86
CA ILE A 444 -9.68 7.00 -3.69
C ILE A 444 -10.54 6.63 -4.90
N LEU A 445 -11.83 6.36 -4.71
CA LEU A 445 -12.75 6.05 -5.81
C LEU A 445 -12.89 7.21 -6.81
N SER A 446 -12.99 8.45 -6.32
CA SER A 446 -13.03 9.67 -7.15
C SER A 446 -11.75 9.86 -7.97
N THR A 447 -10.59 9.68 -7.32
CA THR A 447 -9.27 9.77 -7.97
C THR A 447 -9.10 8.68 -9.02
N LYS A 448 -9.47 7.43 -8.70
CA LYS A 448 -9.41 6.29 -9.61
C LYS A 448 -10.31 6.47 -10.83
N LYS A 449 -11.48 7.09 -10.67
CA LYS A 449 -12.32 7.50 -11.79
C LYS A 449 -11.63 8.58 -12.64
N THR A 450 -11.07 9.61 -12.01
CA THR A 450 -10.37 10.71 -12.70
C THR A 450 -9.18 10.19 -13.52
N VAL A 451 -8.43 9.21 -13.01
CA VAL A 451 -7.36 8.51 -13.74
C VAL A 451 -7.89 7.74 -14.95
N ALA A 452 -9.03 7.04 -14.80
CA ALA A 452 -9.66 6.32 -15.91
C ALA A 452 -10.19 7.26 -17.00
N ASP A 453 -10.86 8.35 -16.61
CA ASP A 453 -11.36 9.39 -17.52
C ASP A 453 -10.18 10.06 -18.26
N THR A 454 -9.11 10.40 -17.54
CA THR A 454 -7.87 10.96 -18.12
C THR A 454 -7.21 9.99 -19.12
N LYS A 455 -7.15 8.69 -18.79
CA LYS A 455 -6.59 7.66 -19.68
C LYS A 455 -7.38 7.54 -20.99
N THR A 456 -8.71 7.65 -20.93
CA THR A 456 -9.57 7.69 -22.12
C THR A 456 -9.24 8.92 -22.98
N VAL A 457 -9.22 10.11 -22.39
CA VAL A 457 -8.91 11.37 -23.10
C VAL A 457 -7.51 11.34 -23.73
N THR A 458 -6.50 10.80 -23.05
CA THR A 458 -5.15 10.65 -23.63
C THR A 458 -5.14 9.70 -24.83
N GLY A 459 -5.93 8.62 -24.81
CA GLY A 459 -6.10 7.70 -25.95
C GLY A 459 -6.80 8.34 -27.15
N GLU A 460 -7.85 9.12 -26.89
CA GLU A 460 -8.56 9.93 -27.90
C GLU A 460 -7.61 10.95 -28.53
N LEU A 461 -6.90 11.76 -27.73
CA LEU A 461 -5.91 12.74 -28.21
C LEU A 461 -4.76 12.08 -28.99
N THR A 462 -4.30 10.89 -28.59
CA THR A 462 -3.26 10.15 -29.34
C THR A 462 -3.76 9.72 -30.72
N THR A 463 -5.05 9.34 -30.82
CA THR A 463 -5.69 8.98 -32.09
C THR A 463 -5.87 10.22 -32.96
N GLU A 464 -6.34 11.34 -32.39
CA GLU A 464 -6.53 12.61 -33.09
C GLU A 464 -5.20 13.21 -33.59
N ILE A 465 -4.12 13.11 -32.81
CA ILE A 465 -2.75 13.49 -33.24
C ILE A 465 -2.29 12.63 -34.43
N LYS A 466 -2.60 11.33 -34.42
CA LYS A 466 -2.27 10.45 -35.55
C LYS A 466 -3.05 10.85 -36.79
N GLU A 467 -4.37 11.02 -36.70
CA GLU A 467 -5.21 11.46 -37.81
C GLU A 467 -4.77 12.84 -38.34
N LEU A 468 -4.38 13.79 -37.48
CA LEU A 468 -3.84 15.08 -37.89
C LEU A 468 -2.50 14.97 -38.65
N ASN A 469 -1.61 14.05 -38.25
CA ASN A 469 -0.37 13.78 -38.98
C ASN A 469 -0.64 13.07 -40.32
N ASP A 470 -1.54 12.09 -40.36
CA ASP A 470 -1.93 11.40 -41.59
C ASP A 470 -2.57 12.39 -42.59
N ASN A 471 -3.50 13.24 -42.14
CA ASN A 471 -4.10 14.32 -42.94
C ASN A 471 -3.06 15.34 -43.43
N LYS A 472 -2.10 15.74 -42.58
CA LYS A 472 -1.00 16.64 -42.94
C LYS A 472 -0.09 16.02 -44.02
N ASN A 473 0.18 14.72 -43.93
CA ASN A 473 0.98 13.99 -44.91
C ASN A 473 0.22 13.88 -46.25
N GLN A 474 -1.06 13.53 -46.22
CA GLN A 474 -1.91 13.50 -47.42
C GLN A 474 -2.00 14.87 -48.10
N ALA A 475 -2.25 15.96 -47.34
CA ALA A 475 -2.25 17.31 -47.88
C ALA A 475 -0.87 17.76 -48.41
N GLY A 476 0.22 17.12 -47.96
CA GLY A 476 1.55 17.26 -48.55
C GLY A 476 1.64 16.63 -49.94
N VAL A 477 1.20 15.37 -50.06
CA VAL A 477 1.16 14.61 -51.33
C VAL A 477 0.24 15.29 -52.36
N GLU A 478 -0.99 15.64 -51.98
CA GLU A 478 -1.94 16.34 -52.87
C GLU A 478 -1.33 17.64 -53.42
N ARG A 479 -0.60 18.39 -52.58
CA ARG A 479 0.07 19.63 -52.99
C ARG A 479 1.28 19.40 -53.89
N GLU A 480 1.96 18.27 -53.78
CA GLU A 480 3.00 17.87 -54.74
C GLU A 480 2.39 17.45 -56.08
N GLU A 481 1.28 16.70 -56.08
CA GLU A 481 0.54 16.33 -57.29
C GLU A 481 -0.03 17.56 -58.02
N GLU A 482 -0.68 18.48 -57.29
CA GLU A 482 -1.16 19.76 -57.84
C GLU A 482 -0.03 20.60 -58.44
N ASN A 483 1.13 20.66 -57.77
CA ASN A 483 2.30 21.37 -58.28
C ASN A 483 2.90 20.68 -59.53
N GLN A 484 2.89 19.34 -59.59
CA GLN A 484 3.27 18.62 -60.81
C GLN A 484 2.31 18.91 -61.97
N GLN A 485 0.99 18.87 -61.75
CA GLN A 485 -0.01 19.21 -62.76
C GLN A 485 0.14 20.67 -63.22
N PHE A 486 0.32 21.61 -62.31
CA PHE A 486 0.54 23.02 -62.62
C PHE A 486 1.81 23.25 -63.47
N ARG A 487 2.89 22.49 -63.23
CA ARG A 487 4.10 22.54 -64.07
C ARG A 487 3.87 21.98 -65.47
N ILE A 488 3.07 20.91 -65.60
CA ILE A 488 2.68 20.35 -66.91
C ILE A 488 1.82 21.38 -67.67
N GLU A 489 0.80 21.96 -67.03
CA GLU A 489 -0.08 22.93 -67.69
C GLU A 489 0.66 24.23 -68.08
N LEU A 490 1.63 24.67 -67.27
CA LEU A 490 2.56 25.74 -67.67
C LEU A 490 3.36 25.37 -68.92
N GLN A 491 3.89 24.14 -69.00
CA GLN A 491 4.63 23.67 -70.17
C GLN A 491 3.73 23.62 -71.41
N ASP A 492 2.52 23.07 -71.28
CA ASP A 492 1.54 23.02 -72.37
C ASP A 492 1.13 24.42 -72.85
N GLN A 493 0.94 25.38 -71.95
CA GLN A 493 0.68 26.77 -72.32
C GLN A 493 1.88 27.43 -73.01
N HIS A 494 3.11 27.10 -72.60
CA HIS A 494 4.32 27.55 -73.27
C HIS A 494 4.47 26.97 -74.69
N GLU A 495 4.19 25.67 -74.88
CA GLU A 495 4.19 25.02 -76.19
C GLU A 495 3.07 25.57 -77.09
N ALA A 496 1.83 25.70 -76.58
CA ALA A 496 0.72 26.29 -77.30
C ALA A 496 1.01 27.73 -77.77
N LYS A 497 1.64 28.54 -76.90
CA LYS A 497 2.12 29.89 -77.27
C LYS A 497 3.21 29.84 -78.34
N SER A 498 4.13 28.88 -78.27
CA SER A 498 5.17 28.69 -79.29
C SER A 498 4.55 28.34 -80.65
N ILE A 499 3.63 27.37 -80.69
CA ILE A 499 2.92 26.94 -81.91
C ILE A 499 2.10 28.10 -82.51
N LEU A 500 1.39 28.87 -81.68
CA LEU A 500 0.67 30.07 -82.13
C LEU A 500 1.60 31.15 -82.68
N THR A 501 2.81 31.28 -82.13
CA THR A 501 3.83 32.22 -82.61
C THR A 501 4.42 31.77 -83.94
N GLU A 502 4.70 30.47 -84.11
CA GLU A 502 5.11 29.89 -85.40
C GLU A 502 4.04 30.06 -86.48
N ALA A 503 2.77 29.79 -86.14
CA ALA A 503 1.64 29.98 -87.06
C ALA A 503 1.43 31.46 -87.44
N PHE A 504 1.63 32.39 -86.51
CA PHE A 504 1.58 33.83 -86.78
C PHE A 504 2.74 34.29 -87.68
N ASN A 505 3.95 33.74 -87.50
CA ASN A 505 5.12 34.07 -88.32
C ASN A 505 5.10 33.42 -89.72
N ALA A 506 4.19 32.48 -89.96
CA ALA A 506 4.00 31.80 -91.26
C ALA A 506 2.90 32.47 -92.13
N LEU A 507 2.20 33.47 -91.60
CA LEU A 507 1.21 34.32 -92.27
C LEU A 507 1.83 35.66 -92.71
#